data_AF-A0A6J1ANF3-F1
#
_entry.id   AF-A0A6J1ANF3-F1
#
_cell.length_a   1.000
_cell.length_b   1.000
_cell.length_c   1.000
_cell.angle_alpha   90.00
_cell.angle_beta   90.00
_cell.angle_gamma   90.00
#
_symmetry.space_group_name_H-M   'P 1'
#
loop_
_entity.id
_entity.type
_entity.pdbx_description
1 polymer ?
#
loop_
_entity_poly.entity_id
_entity_poly.type
_entity_poly.pdbx_seq_one_letter_code
_entity_poly.pdbx_strand_id
1 'polypeptide(L)'
;MAKLGLLLATLALVLFLANASVYHTTITVDSEENPRGREESRCQQQIKKQNYLRHCQEYMEEQSRGSGRGREDYNRPGSKHLDSCCQQLEKLDATCRCPGLKRAVQQQTEEGEFGREELQELYRTVDKIMNKCDVEPRRCGFQPRNWF
;
A
#
# COMPACT_ATOMS: atom_id res chain seq x y z
N MET A 1 -22.41 -55.87 18.31
CA MET A 1 -21.49 -55.65 17.16
C MET A 1 -22.17 -54.98 15.96
N ALA A 2 -23.39 -55.36 15.55
CA ALA A 2 -24.05 -54.78 14.36
C ALA A 2 -24.39 -53.27 14.45
N LYS A 3 -24.68 -52.74 15.65
CA LYS A 3 -25.04 -51.33 15.86
C LYS A 3 -23.87 -50.35 15.62
N LEU A 4 -22.64 -50.78 15.90
CA LEU A 4 -21.44 -49.97 15.67
C LEU A 4 -21.05 -49.95 14.18
N GLY A 5 -21.31 -51.06 13.46
CA GLY A 5 -21.10 -51.12 12.01
C GLY A 5 -22.01 -50.18 11.23
N LEU A 6 -23.26 -50.02 11.66
CA LEU A 6 -24.20 -49.09 11.04
C LEU A 6 -23.78 -47.62 11.23
N LEU A 7 -23.27 -47.27 12.41
CA LEU A 7 -22.79 -45.92 12.72
C LEU A 7 -21.50 -45.56 11.95
N LEU A 8 -20.61 -46.53 11.77
CA LEU A 8 -19.40 -46.33 10.97
C LEU A 8 -19.74 -46.16 9.48
N ALA A 9 -20.71 -46.93 8.97
CA ALA A 9 -21.15 -46.83 7.58
C ALA A 9 -21.83 -45.49 7.27
N THR A 10 -22.66 -44.97 8.18
CA THR A 10 -23.29 -43.64 7.99
C THR A 10 -22.28 -42.51 8.08
N LEU A 11 -21.30 -42.58 8.99
CA LEU A 11 -20.27 -41.55 9.14
C LEU A 11 -19.33 -41.50 7.91
N ALA A 12 -19.00 -42.65 7.32
CA ALA A 12 -18.23 -42.71 6.08
C ALA A 12 -18.99 -42.09 4.89
N LEU A 13 -20.31 -42.32 4.78
CA LEU A 13 -21.12 -41.74 3.70
C LEU A 13 -21.19 -40.21 3.78
N VAL A 14 -21.30 -39.65 4.99
CA VAL A 14 -21.31 -38.19 5.23
C VAL A 14 -19.96 -37.56 4.86
N LEU A 15 -18.84 -38.21 5.18
CA LEU A 15 -17.50 -37.73 4.81
C LEU A 15 -17.27 -37.74 3.28
N PHE A 16 -17.83 -38.72 2.56
CA PHE A 16 -17.73 -38.74 1.09
C PHE A 16 -18.57 -37.64 0.42
N LEU A 17 -19.76 -37.31 0.96
CA LEU A 17 -20.59 -36.21 0.44
C LEU A 17 -20.02 -34.82 0.77
N ALA A 18 -19.26 -34.68 1.86
CA ALA A 18 -18.57 -33.44 2.20
C ALA A 18 -17.44 -33.07 1.22
N ASN A 19 -16.92 -34.03 0.47
CA ASN A 19 -15.89 -33.78 -0.55
C ASN A 19 -16.46 -33.21 -1.86
N ALA A 20 -17.79 -33.12 -2.01
CA ALA A 20 -18.43 -32.48 -3.18
C ALA A 20 -18.65 -30.96 -3.01
N SER A 21 -18.51 -30.42 -1.79
CA SER A 21 -18.51 -28.96 -1.54
C SER A 21 -17.11 -28.38 -1.39
N VAL A 22 -16.07 -29.20 -1.51
CA VAL A 22 -14.73 -28.73 -1.86
C VAL A 22 -14.68 -28.58 -3.38
N TYR A 23 -15.57 -27.74 -3.90
CA TYR A 23 -15.11 -26.81 -4.90
C TYR A 23 -14.11 -25.94 -4.16
N HIS A 24 -12.86 -26.41 -4.15
CA HIS A 24 -11.77 -25.50 -4.33
C HIS A 24 -12.29 -24.54 -5.39
N THR A 25 -12.54 -23.30 -4.99
CA THR A 25 -12.25 -22.16 -5.82
C THR A 25 -10.77 -22.29 -6.19
N THR A 26 -10.45 -23.26 -7.07
CA THR A 26 -9.71 -22.96 -8.26
C THR A 26 -10.41 -21.70 -8.72
N ILE A 27 -9.81 -20.57 -8.38
CA ILE A 27 -10.11 -19.31 -9.00
C ILE A 27 -9.81 -19.63 -10.46
N THR A 28 -10.80 -20.15 -11.17
CA THR A 28 -10.93 -19.94 -12.58
C THR A 28 -10.97 -18.43 -12.65
N VAL A 29 -9.79 -17.82 -12.77
CA VAL A 29 -9.63 -16.51 -13.39
C VAL A 29 -9.96 -16.74 -14.86
N ASP A 30 -11.20 -17.18 -15.10
CA ASP A 30 -11.95 -16.90 -16.29
C ASP A 30 -12.74 -15.66 -15.90
N SER A 31 -12.01 -14.57 -15.81
CA SER A 31 -12.52 -13.27 -15.49
C SER A 31 -11.64 -12.38 -16.33
N GLU A 32 -12.13 -12.11 -17.53
CA GLU A 32 -11.95 -10.85 -18.25
C GLU A 32 -11.07 -9.91 -17.42
N GLU A 33 -9.77 -9.91 -17.71
CA GLU A 33 -8.74 -9.35 -16.83
C GLU A 33 -9.16 -7.94 -16.41
N ASN A 34 -9.67 -7.76 -15.19
CA ASN A 34 -10.09 -6.45 -14.73
C ASN A 34 -8.83 -5.57 -14.74
N PRO A 35 -8.72 -4.60 -15.67
CA PRO A 35 -7.44 -3.94 -15.93
C PRO A 35 -6.89 -3.25 -14.68
N ARG A 36 -7.78 -2.84 -13.76
CA ARG A 36 -7.43 -2.25 -12.46
C ARG A 36 -6.68 -3.21 -11.53
N GLY A 37 -7.08 -4.48 -11.43
CA GLY A 37 -6.40 -5.45 -10.56
C GLY A 37 -5.02 -5.85 -11.08
N ARG A 38 -4.86 -5.88 -12.40
CA ARG A 38 -3.56 -6.11 -13.05
C ARG A 38 -2.61 -4.93 -12.86
N GLU A 39 -3.12 -3.70 -12.96
CA GLU A 39 -2.33 -2.50 -12.70
C GLU A 39 -1.92 -2.38 -11.22
N GLU A 40 -2.83 -2.68 -10.30
CA GLU A 40 -2.53 -2.68 -8.86
C GLU A 40 -1.42 -3.69 -8.52
N SER A 41 -1.52 -4.93 -9.01
CA SER A 41 -0.48 -5.95 -8.80
C SER A 41 0.87 -5.57 -9.41
N ARG A 42 0.88 -4.92 -10.59
CA ARG A 42 2.10 -4.36 -11.20
C ARG A 42 2.73 -3.29 -10.33
N CYS A 43 1.94 -2.34 -9.81
CA CYS A 43 2.47 -1.28 -8.95
C CYS A 43 3.01 -1.84 -7.63
N GLN A 44 2.29 -2.78 -7.01
CA GLN A 44 2.75 -3.45 -5.79
C GLN A 44 4.13 -4.11 -5.98
N GLN A 45 4.35 -4.76 -7.12
CA GLN A 45 5.65 -5.37 -7.42
C GLN A 45 6.77 -4.33 -7.55
N GLN A 46 6.52 -3.20 -8.20
CA GLN A 46 7.52 -2.12 -8.33
C GLN A 46 7.81 -1.44 -7.00
N ILE A 47 6.78 -1.15 -6.22
CA ILE A 47 6.91 -0.57 -4.88
C ILE A 47 7.78 -1.48 -4.01
N LYS A 48 7.54 -2.79 -4.02
CA LYS A 48 8.38 -3.76 -3.30
C LYS A 48 9.83 -3.75 -3.78
N LYS A 49 10.07 -3.67 -5.10
CA LYS A 49 11.44 -3.55 -5.66
C LYS A 49 12.16 -2.29 -5.22
N GLN A 50 11.43 -1.18 -5.01
CA GLN A 50 11.98 0.06 -4.46
C GLN A 50 11.91 0.14 -2.93
N ASN A 51 11.89 -1.01 -2.26
CA ASN A 51 11.91 -1.10 -0.79
C ASN A 51 10.80 -0.25 -0.14
N TYR A 52 9.58 -0.35 -0.69
CA TYR A 52 8.40 0.38 -0.23
C TYR A 52 8.56 1.90 -0.12
N LEU A 53 9.45 2.47 -0.94
CA LEU A 53 9.77 3.90 -0.91
C LEU A 53 10.26 4.38 0.47
N ARG A 54 11.06 3.57 1.17
CA ARG A 54 11.57 3.88 2.52
C ARG A 54 12.15 5.29 2.68
N HIS A 55 12.87 5.81 1.68
CA HIS A 55 13.42 7.17 1.79
C HIS A 55 12.35 8.25 1.67
N CYS A 56 11.27 8.00 0.93
CA CYS A 56 10.12 8.88 0.93
C CYS A 56 9.42 8.88 2.30
N GLN A 57 9.32 7.71 2.95
CA GLN A 57 8.82 7.61 4.33
C GLN A 57 9.68 8.43 5.29
N GLU A 58 11.00 8.20 5.30
CA GLU A 58 11.95 8.94 6.15
C GLU A 58 11.85 10.46 5.94
N TYR A 59 11.74 10.92 4.67
CA TYR A 59 11.52 12.33 4.38
C TYR A 59 10.18 12.85 4.90
N MET A 60 9.08 12.11 4.71
CA MET A 60 7.76 12.49 5.19
C MET A 60 7.72 12.64 6.72
N GLU A 61 8.41 11.75 7.44
CA GLU A 61 8.55 11.79 8.90
C GLU A 61 9.40 12.98 9.37
N GLU A 62 10.48 13.29 8.66
CA GLU A 62 11.29 14.49 8.92
C GLU A 62 10.47 15.78 8.77
N GLN A 63 9.61 15.84 7.75
CA GLN A 63 8.75 17.00 7.51
C GLN A 63 7.64 17.11 8.57
N SER A 64 6.98 16.00 8.94
CA SER A 64 5.88 16.03 9.91
C SER A 64 6.35 16.45 11.31
N ARG A 65 7.47 15.88 11.79
CA ARG A 65 8.05 16.19 13.11
C ARG A 65 8.76 17.54 13.17
N GLY A 66 9.26 18.05 12.04
CA GLY A 66 9.91 19.36 11.95
C GLY A 66 8.98 20.56 12.16
N SER A 67 7.67 20.36 11.98
CA SER A 67 6.63 21.39 12.05
C SER A 67 6.48 22.05 13.43
N GLY A 68 6.96 21.42 14.51
CA GLY A 68 6.86 21.93 15.89
C GLY A 68 7.90 22.98 16.29
N ARG A 69 8.89 23.27 15.43
CA ARG A 69 9.87 24.34 15.67
C ARG A 69 9.81 25.31 14.48
N GLY A 70 8.93 26.29 14.61
CA GLY A 70 8.65 27.32 13.63
C GLY A 70 9.88 27.74 12.82
N ARG A 71 9.86 27.34 11.55
CA ARG A 71 10.52 27.95 10.40
C ARG A 71 10.13 27.09 9.21
N GLU A 72 9.25 27.62 8.37
CA GLU A 72 9.26 27.30 6.95
C GLU A 72 10.65 27.67 6.41
N ASP A 73 11.63 26.81 6.65
CA ASP A 73 12.94 26.98 6.06
C ASP A 73 12.88 26.32 4.69
N TYR A 74 12.48 27.12 3.71
CA TYR A 74 12.57 26.80 2.28
C TYR A 74 14.02 26.48 1.84
N ASN A 75 15.00 26.49 2.76
CA ASN A 75 16.41 26.24 2.55
C ASN A 75 17.10 25.41 3.65
N ARG A 76 16.39 24.48 4.33
CA ARG A 76 17.11 23.49 5.17
C ARG A 76 18.02 22.64 4.25
N PRO A 77 19.31 22.42 4.60
CA PRO A 77 20.24 21.62 3.80
C PRO A 77 19.57 20.31 3.44
N GLY A 78 19.55 20.00 2.14
CA GLY A 78 18.75 18.93 1.54
C GLY A 78 18.65 17.72 2.45
N SER A 79 17.43 17.40 2.86
CA SER A 79 17.17 16.15 3.58
C SER A 79 17.83 15.03 2.79
N LYS A 80 18.76 14.32 3.42
CA LYS A 80 19.52 13.21 2.81
C LYS A 80 18.61 12.16 2.14
N HIS A 81 17.35 12.11 2.55
CA HIS A 81 16.33 11.20 2.07
C HIS A 81 15.57 11.69 0.83
N LEU A 82 15.54 12.98 0.52
CA LEU A 82 14.77 13.50 -0.62
C LEU A 82 15.36 13.02 -1.95
N ASP A 83 16.67 13.16 -2.15
CA ASP A 83 17.30 12.72 -3.40
C ASP A 83 17.10 11.21 -3.63
N SER A 84 17.22 10.42 -2.55
CA SER A 84 17.00 8.98 -2.61
C SER A 84 15.52 8.62 -2.80
N CYS A 85 14.59 9.41 -2.25
CA CYS A 85 13.16 9.30 -2.51
C CYS A 85 12.84 9.58 -3.99
N CYS A 86 13.41 10.64 -4.57
CA CYS A 86 13.22 10.96 -5.98
C CYS A 86 13.73 9.82 -6.87
N GLN A 87 14.91 9.26 -6.58
CA GLN A 87 15.43 8.10 -7.30
C GLN A 87 14.54 6.85 -7.17
N GLN A 88 13.90 6.64 -6.02
CA GLN A 88 12.92 5.57 -5.85
C GLN A 88 11.70 5.82 -6.75
N LEU A 89 11.16 7.05 -6.78
CA LEU A 89 10.00 7.41 -7.58
C LEU A 89 10.25 7.38 -9.09
N GLU A 90 11.43 7.79 -9.54
CA GLU A 90 11.82 7.74 -10.95
C GLU A 90 11.84 6.31 -11.49
N LYS A 91 12.19 5.33 -10.64
CA LYS A 91 12.17 3.91 -10.97
C LYS A 91 10.78 3.27 -10.96
N LEU A 92 9.76 4.01 -10.51
CA LEU A 92 8.37 3.60 -10.63
C LEU A 92 7.79 4.16 -11.94
N ASP A 93 6.94 3.36 -12.57
CA ASP A 93 6.06 3.83 -13.64
C ASP A 93 5.23 5.03 -13.15
N ALA A 94 4.96 5.98 -14.04
CA ALA A 94 4.21 7.19 -13.70
C ALA A 94 2.85 6.89 -13.03
N THR A 95 2.16 5.84 -13.49
CA THR A 95 0.89 5.40 -12.89
C THR A 95 1.05 4.79 -11.49
N CYS A 96 2.23 4.30 -11.14
CA CYS A 96 2.53 3.66 -9.86
C CYS A 96 3.11 4.60 -8.81
N ARG A 97 3.59 5.79 -9.18
CA ARG A 97 4.18 6.76 -8.23
C ARG A 97 3.19 7.17 -7.14
N CYS A 98 1.97 7.55 -7.52
CA CYS A 98 0.94 7.90 -6.54
C CYS A 98 0.50 6.70 -5.69
N PRO A 99 0.12 5.53 -6.24
CA PRO A 99 -0.12 4.33 -5.43
C PRO A 99 1.04 3.97 -4.50
N GLY A 100 2.29 4.18 -4.94
CA GLY A 100 3.48 3.97 -4.13
C GLY A 100 3.55 4.91 -2.93
N LEU A 101 3.44 6.22 -3.15
CA LEU A 101 3.42 7.20 -2.07
C LEU A 101 2.21 7.01 -1.15
N LYS A 102 1.07 6.60 -1.70
CA LYS A 102 -0.13 6.21 -0.96
C LYS A 102 0.22 5.11 0.06
N ARG A 103 0.88 4.06 -0.40
CA ARG A 103 1.26 2.91 0.44
C ARG A 103 2.32 3.30 1.48
N ALA A 104 3.25 4.17 1.11
CA ALA A 104 4.28 4.67 2.03
C ALA A 104 3.66 5.43 3.21
N VAL A 105 2.66 6.30 2.98
CA VAL A 105 1.93 6.98 4.06
C VAL A 105 1.17 5.97 4.93
N GLN A 106 0.47 5.00 4.30
CA GLN A 106 -0.27 3.97 5.04
C GLN A 106 0.62 3.19 6.02
N GLN A 107 1.80 2.77 5.56
CA GLN A 107 2.73 2.03 6.40
C GLN A 107 3.19 2.85 7.61
N GLN A 108 3.51 4.14 7.42
CA GLN A 108 3.86 5.00 8.54
C GLN A 108 2.70 5.14 9.54
N THR A 109 1.47 5.28 9.05
CA THR A 109 0.30 5.41 9.91
C THR A 109 -0.12 4.12 10.61
N GLU A 110 0.21 2.97 10.04
CA GLU A 110 -0.01 1.65 10.66
C GLU A 110 1.01 1.40 11.77
N GLU A 111 2.25 1.90 11.61
CA GLU A 111 3.35 1.69 12.56
C GLU A 111 3.45 2.75 13.67
N GLY A 112 2.84 3.94 13.48
CA GLY A 112 2.91 5.06 14.42
C GLY A 112 1.56 5.64 14.83
N GLU A 113 1.50 6.26 16.01
CA GLU A 113 0.34 7.03 16.45
C GLU A 113 0.37 8.44 15.82
N PHE A 114 -0.32 8.62 14.71
CA PHE A 114 -0.45 9.93 14.05
C PHE A 114 -1.79 10.59 14.40
N GLY A 115 -1.73 11.84 14.87
CA GLY A 115 -2.92 12.68 15.01
C GLY A 115 -3.52 13.08 13.65
N ARG A 116 -4.77 13.56 13.64
CA ARG A 116 -5.44 14.02 12.41
C ARG A 116 -4.66 15.13 11.68
N GLU A 117 -4.06 16.05 12.42
CA GLU A 117 -3.28 17.17 11.86
C GLU A 117 -1.95 16.70 11.26
N GLU A 118 -1.23 15.81 11.95
CA GLU A 118 0.02 15.23 11.47
C GLU A 118 -0.21 14.39 10.20
N LEU A 119 -1.31 13.64 10.17
CA LEU A 119 -1.73 12.88 9.01
C LEU A 119 -2.02 13.81 7.80
N GLN A 120 -2.66 14.96 8.05
CA GLN A 120 -2.90 15.94 6.99
C GLN A 120 -1.58 16.51 6.43
N GLU A 121 -0.58 16.73 7.28
CA GLU A 121 0.72 17.23 6.84
C GLU A 121 1.53 16.17 6.08
N LEU A 122 1.43 14.88 6.46
CA LEU A 122 1.97 13.76 5.67
C LEU A 122 1.42 13.77 4.24
N TYR A 123 0.11 13.90 4.08
CA TYR A 123 -0.51 13.96 2.76
C TYR A 123 -0.08 15.18 1.94
N ARG A 124 0.03 16.36 2.57
CA ARG A 124 0.58 17.55 1.88
C ARG A 124 2.03 17.34 1.45
N THR A 125 2.79 16.57 2.22
CA THR A 125 4.19 16.27 1.92
C THR A 125 4.33 15.40 0.67
N VAL A 126 3.37 14.51 0.37
CA VAL A 126 3.34 13.77 -0.91
C VAL A 126 3.38 14.73 -2.09
N ASP A 127 2.49 15.72 -2.14
CA ASP A 127 2.47 16.67 -3.25
C ASP A 127 3.76 17.51 -3.28
N LYS A 128 4.33 17.86 -2.12
CA LYS A 128 5.67 18.50 -2.06
C LYS A 128 6.75 17.61 -2.67
N ILE A 129 6.75 16.31 -2.41
CA ILE A 129 7.70 15.34 -2.99
C ILE A 129 7.55 15.33 -4.52
N MET A 130 6.34 15.17 -5.05
CA MET A 130 6.11 15.10 -6.50
C MET A 130 6.61 16.37 -7.21
N ASN A 131 6.41 17.55 -6.61
CA ASN A 131 6.91 18.81 -7.16
C ASN A 131 8.43 18.92 -7.07
N LYS A 132 9.04 18.59 -5.92
CA LYS A 132 10.50 18.67 -5.75
C LYS A 132 11.28 17.66 -6.58
N CYS A 133 10.74 16.47 -6.78
CA CYS A 133 11.35 15.41 -7.58
C CYS A 133 11.10 15.57 -9.09
N ASP A 134 10.33 16.58 -9.51
CA ASP A 134 10.03 16.86 -10.92
C ASP A 134 9.34 15.71 -11.69
N VAL A 135 8.64 14.80 -10.99
CA VAL A 135 8.04 13.60 -11.58
C VAL A 135 6.55 13.74 -11.88
N GLU A 136 6.09 13.10 -12.95
CA GLU A 136 4.67 13.00 -13.28
C GLU A 136 3.95 11.85 -12.53
N PRO A 137 2.68 12.01 -12.13
CA PRO A 137 1.92 13.26 -12.17
C PRO A 137 2.39 14.24 -11.07
N ARG A 138 2.39 15.55 -11.33
CA ARG A 138 2.90 16.56 -10.37
C ARG A 138 2.16 16.62 -9.03
N ARG A 139 0.95 16.06 -8.97
CA ARG A 139 0.11 15.97 -7.77
C ARG A 139 -0.62 14.64 -7.79
N CYS A 140 -0.78 14.05 -6.61
CA CYS A 140 -1.55 12.81 -6.45
C CYS A 140 -3.00 13.08 -6.03
N GLY A 141 -3.34 14.31 -5.65
CA GLY A 141 -4.72 14.72 -5.37
C GLY A 141 -5.33 13.96 -4.19
N PHE A 142 -4.53 13.54 -3.22
CA PHE A 142 -5.01 12.84 -2.05
C PHE A 142 -5.89 13.78 -1.21
N GLN A 143 -7.21 13.59 -1.30
CA GLN A 143 -8.17 14.30 -0.46
C GLN A 143 -8.33 13.58 0.88
N PRO A 144 -8.30 14.28 2.03
CA PRO A 144 -8.48 13.65 3.35
C PRO A 144 -9.78 12.83 3.48
N ARG A 145 -10.80 13.11 2.66
CA ARG A 145 -12.10 12.42 2.67
C ARG A 145 -12.10 11.05 1.98
N ASN A 146 -11.16 10.76 1.09
CA ASN A 146 -11.14 9.50 0.31
C ASN A 146 -10.30 8.40 0.98
N TRP A 147 -10.08 8.53 2.28
CA TRP A 147 -9.21 7.67 3.09
C TRP A 147 -9.85 7.16 4.38
N PHE A 148 -10.98 7.75 4.80
CA PHE A 148 -11.81 7.29 5.91
C PHE A 148 -13.09 6.66 5.36
#